data_AF-A0A7J5YPL7-F1
#
_entry.id   AF-A0A7J5YPL7-F1
#
_cell.length_a   1.000
_cell.length_b   1.000
_cell.length_c   1.000
_cell.angle_alpha   90.00
_cell.angle_beta   90.00
_cell.angle_gamma   90.00
#
_symmetry.space_group_name_H-M   'P 1'
#
loop_
_entity.id
_entity.type
_entity.pdbx_description
1 polymer ?
#
loop_
_entity_poly.entity_id
_entity_poly.type
_entity_poly.pdbx_seq_one_letter_code
_entity_poly.pdbx_strand_id
1 'polypeptide(L)'
;MSYVGGRRKQRERRLVELDEAFDKQLKPDPLVAILGSTGDTNLNYGSDKWPVFLGAVLAKKLILRFWKSDAVPTFEMWLREVGEILYLEKLRFKNAGRGRVFDKAWAPVMRHLRGLGEDEGVG
;
A
#
# COMPACT_ATOMS: atom_id res chain seq x y z
N MET A 1 23.96 28.24 -29.17
CA MET A 1 23.44 26.89 -28.84
C MET A 1 22.90 26.91 -27.41
N SER A 2 21.59 27.07 -27.23
CA SER A 2 20.94 26.86 -25.94
C SER A 2 19.63 26.12 -26.19
N TYR A 3 19.57 24.85 -25.78
CA TYR A 3 18.33 24.09 -25.80
C TYR A 3 17.93 23.72 -24.36
N VAL A 4 16.97 24.52 -23.88
CA VAL A 4 15.75 24.13 -23.17
C VAL A 4 15.91 23.22 -21.94
N GLY A 5 16.03 23.89 -20.79
CA GLY A 5 15.51 23.37 -19.52
C GLY A 5 14.00 23.18 -19.63
N GLY A 6 13.55 21.93 -19.60
CA GLY A 6 12.14 21.57 -19.78
C GLY A 6 11.73 20.23 -19.18
N ARG A 7 12.42 19.74 -18.13
CA ARG A 7 12.11 18.43 -17.51
C ARG A 7 11.93 18.49 -16.00
N ARG A 8 11.15 19.45 -15.50
CA ARG A 8 10.78 19.50 -14.06
C ARG A 8 9.29 19.69 -13.76
N LYS A 9 8.41 19.73 -14.76
CA LYS A 9 6.97 19.91 -14.58
C LYS A 9 6.16 18.68 -15.00
N GLN A 10 6.41 17.54 -14.35
CA GLN A 10 5.49 16.39 -14.38
C GLN A 10 5.85 15.40 -13.26
N ARG A 11 5.73 15.82 -11.99
CA ARG A 11 5.96 14.96 -10.81
C ARG A 11 4.81 15.01 -9.82
N GLU A 12 3.61 15.25 -10.31
CA GLU A 12 2.36 15.08 -9.56
C GLU A 12 1.64 13.87 -10.17
N ARG A 13 2.21 12.69 -9.94
CA ARG A 13 1.47 11.42 -10.04
C ARG A 13 1.54 10.85 -8.64
N ARG A 14 0.36 10.74 -8.00
CA ARG A 14 0.19 10.35 -6.58
C ARG A 14 1.17 9.24 -6.23
N LEU A 15 2.04 9.52 -5.28
CA LEU A 15 2.90 8.52 -4.67
C LEU A 15 2.02 7.51 -3.93
N VAL A 16 2.54 6.31 -3.67
CA VAL A 16 1.83 5.31 -2.85
C VAL A 16 1.73 5.87 -1.42
N GLU A 17 0.55 6.34 -1.02
CA GLU A 17 0.30 6.88 0.31
C GLU A 17 -0.36 5.81 1.19
N LEU A 18 0.45 5.12 2.00
CA LEU A 18 -0.03 4.11 2.95
C LEU A 18 -0.98 4.71 4.00
N ASP A 19 -0.78 5.98 4.36
CA ASP A 19 -1.59 6.73 5.32
C ASP A 19 -3.05 6.83 4.87
N GLU A 20 -3.26 7.13 3.59
CA GLU A 20 -4.59 7.21 2.95
C GLU A 20 -5.27 5.84 2.96
N ALA A 21 -4.53 4.76 2.69
CA ALA A 21 -5.07 3.41 2.67
C ALA A 21 -5.52 2.89 4.04
N PHE A 22 -4.77 3.22 5.08
CA PHE A 22 -5.02 2.76 6.44
C PHE A 22 -5.82 3.75 7.30
N ASP A 23 -6.18 4.92 6.74
CA ASP A 23 -6.89 6.00 7.44
C ASP A 23 -6.18 6.41 8.74
N LYS A 24 -4.85 6.51 8.67
CA LYS A 24 -3.97 6.77 9.81
C LYS A 24 -2.80 7.63 9.38
N GLN A 25 -2.41 8.58 10.23
CA GLN A 25 -1.07 9.16 10.14
C GLN A 25 -0.05 8.10 10.54
N LEU A 26 0.57 7.46 9.56
CA LEU A 26 1.68 6.56 9.80
C LEU A 26 2.92 7.44 9.89
N LYS A 27 3.64 7.38 11.02
CA LYS A 27 4.93 8.08 11.08
C LYS A 27 5.87 7.35 10.12
N PRO A 28 6.43 8.04 9.10
CA PRO A 28 7.32 7.39 8.15
C PRO A 28 8.55 6.89 8.90
N ASP A 29 8.72 5.57 8.93
CA ASP A 29 9.90 4.92 9.47
C ASP A 29 10.79 4.48 8.31
N PRO A 30 12.00 5.06 8.16
CA PRO A 30 12.90 4.73 7.06
C PRO A 30 13.33 3.26 7.07
N LEU A 31 13.38 2.58 8.22
CA LEU A 31 13.69 1.15 8.29
C LEU A 31 12.53 0.29 7.81
N VAL A 32 11.28 0.71 8.06
CA VAL A 32 10.10 0.05 7.46
C VAL A 32 10.10 0.27 5.95
N ALA A 33 10.36 1.49 5.49
CA ALA A 33 10.40 1.83 4.07
C ALA A 33 11.51 1.08 3.32
N ILE A 34 12.70 0.94 3.92
CA ILE A 34 13.87 0.35 3.26
C ILE A 34 13.95 -1.16 3.48
N LEU A 35 13.71 -1.66 4.68
CA LEU A 35 13.94 -3.07 5.03
C LEU A 35 12.64 -3.89 5.08
N GLY A 36 11.48 -3.25 5.11
CA GLY A 36 10.22 -3.98 5.33
C GLY A 36 10.13 -4.53 6.75
N SER A 37 10.78 -3.85 7.71
CA SER A 37 10.91 -4.12 9.15
C SER A 37 11.85 -5.26 9.59
N THR A 38 12.66 -4.92 10.59
CA THR A 38 13.50 -5.81 11.39
C THR A 38 13.27 -5.48 12.88
N GLY A 39 12.61 -6.37 13.62
CA GLY A 39 12.71 -6.49 15.08
C GLY A 39 12.01 -5.44 15.95
N ASP A 40 12.34 -4.15 15.84
CA ASP A 40 12.12 -3.17 16.91
C ASP A 40 11.46 -1.87 16.44
N THR A 41 10.62 -1.95 15.41
CA THR A 41 9.86 -0.77 15.00
C THR A 41 8.78 -0.53 16.06
N ASN A 42 8.95 0.55 16.84
CA ASN A 42 8.09 0.99 17.95
C ASN A 42 6.74 1.53 17.44
N LEU A 43 6.19 0.82 16.48
CA LEU A 43 4.94 1.08 15.81
C LEU A 43 3.83 0.64 16.75
N ASN A 44 3.30 1.59 17.51
CA ASN A 44 2.16 1.37 18.40
C ASN A 44 0.84 1.22 17.60
N TYR A 45 0.80 0.37 16.57
CA TYR A 45 -0.37 0.22 15.70
C TYR A 45 -1.44 -0.76 16.25
N GLY A 46 -1.37 -1.17 17.52
CA GLY A 46 -2.37 -2.07 18.11
C GLY A 46 -2.61 -3.35 17.28
N SER A 47 -3.87 -3.67 16.99
CA SER A 47 -4.28 -4.79 16.11
C SER A 47 -3.86 -4.65 14.65
N ASP A 48 -3.45 -3.46 14.24
CA ASP A 48 -3.32 -3.08 12.83
C ASP A 48 -1.84 -3.06 12.40
N LYS A 49 -0.93 -3.46 13.29
CA LYS A 49 0.52 -3.62 13.00
C LYS A 49 0.76 -4.52 11.80
N TRP A 50 0.08 -5.67 11.76
CA TRP A 50 0.31 -6.68 10.73
C TRP A 50 -0.16 -6.25 9.33
N PRO A 51 -1.39 -5.73 9.15
CA PRO A 51 -1.82 -5.19 7.86
C PRO A 51 -0.93 -4.06 7.33
N VAL A 52 -0.56 -3.11 8.19
CA VAL A 52 0.32 -1.99 7.82
C VAL A 52 1.68 -2.51 7.35
N PHE A 53 2.26 -3.46 8.10
CA PHE A 53 3.51 -4.12 7.72
C PHE A 53 3.40 -4.83 6.36
N LEU A 54 2.36 -5.64 6.18
CA LEU A 54 2.18 -6.38 4.94
C LEU A 54 1.96 -5.44 3.75
N GLY A 55 1.18 -4.38 3.95
CA GLY A 55 0.97 -3.31 2.97
C GLY A 55 2.29 -2.63 2.58
N ALA A 56 3.15 -2.32 3.55
CA ALA A 56 4.46 -1.72 3.29
C ALA A 56 5.40 -2.67 2.53
N VAL A 57 5.39 -3.97 2.85
CA VAL A 57 6.17 -4.99 2.11
C VAL A 57 5.73 -5.05 0.65
N LEU A 58 4.42 -5.01 0.38
CA LEU A 58 3.88 -5.01 -0.99
C LEU A 58 4.22 -3.72 -1.74
N ALA A 59 4.15 -2.56 -1.07
CA ALA A 59 4.58 -1.29 -1.65
C ALA A 59 6.06 -1.32 -2.05
N LYS A 60 6.92 -1.83 -1.16
CA LYS A 60 8.35 -2.00 -1.43
C LYS A 60 8.60 -2.97 -2.60
N LYS A 61 7.93 -4.13 -2.63
CA LYS A 61 8.00 -5.08 -3.74
C LYS A 61 7.66 -4.40 -5.07
N LEU A 62 6.60 -3.60 -5.08
CA LEU A 62 6.17 -2.84 -6.25
C LEU A 62 7.23 -1.82 -6.67
N ILE A 63 7.74 -0.99 -5.75
CA ILE A 63 8.80 -0.01 -6.02
C ILE A 63 10.05 -0.68 -6.58
N LEU A 64 10.51 -1.77 -5.96
CA LEU A 64 11.68 -2.52 -6.43
C LEU A 64 11.44 -3.21 -7.78
N ARG A 65 10.20 -3.56 -8.12
CA ARG A 65 9.86 -4.09 -9.45
C ARG A 65 9.99 -3.03 -10.54
N PHE A 66 9.67 -1.79 -10.22
CA PHE A 66 9.69 -0.65 -11.15
C PHE A 66 10.95 0.21 -11.07
N TRP A 67 11.92 -0.08 -10.19
CA TRP A 67 13.05 0.82 -9.90
C TRP A 67 13.97 1.14 -11.08
N LYS A 68 13.99 0.29 -12.12
CA LYS A 68 14.73 0.52 -13.38
C LYS A 68 13.85 1.00 -14.53
N SER A 69 12.55 1.11 -14.31
CA SER A 69 11.58 1.56 -15.30
C SER A 69 11.35 3.06 -15.17
N ASP A 70 11.03 3.72 -16.28
CA ASP A 70 10.53 5.10 -16.26
C ASP A 70 9.10 5.22 -15.70
N ALA A 71 8.40 4.08 -15.54
CA ALA A 71 7.07 4.02 -14.96
C ALA A 71 7.14 4.01 -13.43
N VAL A 72 6.52 5.00 -12.79
CA VAL A 72 6.37 5.07 -11.33
C VAL A 72 5.17 4.23 -10.90
N PRO A 73 5.30 3.34 -9.90
CA PRO A 73 4.18 2.62 -9.36
C PRO A 73 3.13 3.56 -8.78
N THR A 74 1.86 3.33 -9.12
CA THR A 74 0.74 4.13 -8.60
C THR A 74 0.10 3.48 -7.38
N PHE A 75 -0.67 4.27 -6.64
CA PHE A 75 -1.48 3.79 -5.52
C PHE A 75 -2.46 2.67 -5.94
N GLU A 76 -3.10 2.79 -7.11
CA GLU A 76 -3.99 1.75 -7.65
C GLU A 76 -3.27 0.43 -7.92
N MET A 77 -2.06 0.47 -8.48
CA MET A 77 -1.25 -0.71 -8.70
C MET A 77 -0.88 -1.39 -7.38
N TRP A 78 -0.56 -0.60 -6.35
CA TRP A 78 -0.35 -1.14 -5.02
C TRP A 78 -1.62 -1.76 -4.44
N LEU A 79 -2.76 -1.05 -4.51
CA LEU A 79 -4.03 -1.52 -3.99
C LEU A 79 -4.46 -2.85 -4.64
N ARG A 80 -4.23 -2.99 -5.95
CA ARG A 80 -4.46 -4.23 -6.69
C ARG A 80 -3.62 -5.39 -6.16
N GLU A 81 -2.32 -5.18 -5.95
CA GLU A 81 -1.45 -6.22 -5.37
C GLU A 81 -1.86 -6.57 -3.93
N VAL A 82 -2.37 -5.60 -3.15
CA VAL A 82 -2.99 -5.87 -1.84
C VAL A 82 -4.28 -6.69 -1.99
N GLY A 83 -5.11 -6.39 -2.98
CA GLY A 83 -6.32 -7.14 -3.31
C GLY A 83 -6.06 -8.62 -3.59
N GLU A 84 -5.01 -8.93 -4.36
CA GLU A 84 -4.64 -10.30 -4.72
C GLU A 84 -4.25 -11.16 -3.50
N ILE A 85 -3.61 -10.56 -2.48
CA ILE A 85 -3.21 -11.26 -1.25
C ILE A 85 -4.31 -11.28 -0.18
N LEU A 86 -5.26 -10.35 -0.19
CA LEU A 86 -6.31 -10.25 0.83
C LEU A 86 -7.13 -11.53 0.98
N TYR A 87 -7.34 -12.29 -0.09
CA TYR A 87 -8.06 -13.57 -0.02
C TYR A 87 -7.29 -14.60 0.83
N LEU A 88 -5.98 -14.72 0.64
CA LEU A 88 -5.11 -15.61 1.40
C LEU A 88 -5.05 -15.18 2.86
N GLU A 89 -4.96 -13.87 3.08
CA GLU A 89 -4.92 -13.29 4.42
C GLU A 89 -6.24 -13.56 5.16
N LYS A 90 -7.39 -13.40 4.49
CA LYS A 90 -8.70 -13.74 5.03
C LYS A 90 -8.80 -15.22 5.41
N LEU A 91 -8.29 -16.11 4.56
CA LEU A 91 -8.28 -17.55 4.83
C LEU A 91 -7.43 -17.88 6.06
N ARG A 92 -6.23 -17.30 6.16
CA ARG A 92 -5.32 -17.45 7.30
C ARG A 92 -5.97 -16.99 8.62
N PHE A 93 -6.62 -15.82 8.62
CA PHE A 93 -7.31 -15.31 9.80
C PHE A 93 -8.55 -16.14 10.17
N LYS A 94 -9.33 -16.60 9.18
CA LYS A 94 -10.46 -17.50 9.43
C LYS A 94 -10.02 -18.83 10.03
N ASN A 95 -8.96 -19.44 9.51
CA ASN A 95 -8.44 -20.71 10.01
C ASN A 95 -7.94 -20.58 11.47
N ALA A 96 -7.43 -19.41 11.85
CA ALA A 96 -7.03 -19.10 13.21
C ALA A 96 -8.20 -18.66 14.13
N GLY A 97 -9.46 -18.70 13.67
CA GLY A 97 -10.63 -18.23 14.43
C GLY A 97 -10.69 -16.70 14.63
N ARG A 98 -9.87 -15.93 13.91
CA ARG A 98 -9.71 -14.47 14.05
C ARG A 98 -10.34 -13.67 12.91
N GLY A 99 -11.37 -14.20 12.26
CA GLY A 99 -12.03 -13.54 11.12
C GLY A 99 -12.49 -12.10 11.39
N ARG A 100 -13.06 -11.84 12.58
CA ARG A 100 -13.48 -10.48 12.99
C ARG A 100 -12.33 -9.49 13.09
N VAL A 101 -11.13 -9.98 13.45
CA VAL A 101 -9.91 -9.14 13.52
C VAL A 101 -9.47 -8.75 12.11
N PHE A 102 -9.55 -9.67 11.15
CA PHE A 102 -9.29 -9.37 9.74
C PHE A 102 -10.23 -8.29 9.22
N ASP A 103 -11.55 -8.45 9.43
CA ASP A 103 -12.53 -7.48 8.91
C ASP A 103 -12.28 -6.08 9.49
N LYS A 104 -11.95 -5.97 10.78
CA LYS A 104 -11.63 -4.69 11.42
C LYS A 104 -10.34 -4.07 10.87
N ALA A 105 -9.27 -4.87 10.78
CA ALA A 105 -7.95 -4.36 10.47
C ALA A 105 -7.76 -4.00 8.98
N TRP A 106 -8.51 -4.66 8.09
CA TRP A 106 -8.49 -4.41 6.64
C TRP A 106 -9.68 -3.60 6.13
N ALA A 107 -10.64 -3.23 6.98
CA ALA A 107 -11.80 -2.42 6.59
C ALA A 107 -11.45 -1.12 5.83
N PRO A 108 -10.41 -0.35 6.19
CA PRO A 108 -10.01 0.84 5.44
C PRO A 108 -9.61 0.51 4.00
N VAL A 109 -8.76 -0.49 3.80
CA VAL A 109 -8.29 -0.94 2.48
C VAL A 109 -9.44 -1.50 1.64
N MET A 110 -10.33 -2.30 2.24
CA MET A 110 -11.51 -2.84 1.56
C MET A 110 -12.49 -1.75 1.11
N ARG A 111 -12.49 -0.58 1.76
CA ARG A 111 -13.30 0.57 1.34
C ARG A 111 -12.76 1.16 0.04
N HIS A 112 -11.44 1.35 -0.04
CA HIS A 112 -10.77 1.83 -1.25
C HIS A 112 -10.92 0.85 -2.43
N LEU A 113 -10.79 -0.46 -2.17
CA LEU A 113 -10.97 -1.48 -3.21
C LEU A 113 -12.39 -1.53 -3.78
N ARG A 114 -13.42 -1.29 -2.95
CA ARG A 114 -14.80 -1.20 -3.44
C ARG A 114 -15.05 0.04 -4.27
N GLY A 115 -14.44 1.17 -3.93
CA GLY A 115 -14.52 2.40 -4.72
C GLY A 115 -13.92 2.24 -6.12
N LEU A 116 -12.84 1.47 -6.29
CA LEU A 116 -12.27 1.18 -7.62
C LEU A 116 -13.18 0.34 -8.52
N GLY A 117 -14.12 -0.43 -7.95
CA GLY A 117 -15.04 -1.25 -8.72
C GLY A 117 -16.21 -0.48 -9.35
N GLU A 118 -16.45 0.76 -8.94
CA GLU A 118 -17.53 1.60 -9.45
C GLU A 118 -17.11 2.45 -10.68
N ASP A 119 -15.81 2.70 -10.86
CA ASP A 119 -15.29 3.52 -11.98
C ASP A 119 -15.05 2.72 -13.29
N GLU A 120 -15.03 1.38 -13.26
CA GLU A 120 -14.93 0.56 -14.49
C GLU A 120 -16.29 0.25 -15.15
N GLY A 121 -17.38 0.88 -14.68
CA GLY A 121 -18.77 0.60 -15.05
C GLY A 121 -19.50 1.65 -15.88
N VAL A 122 -18.81 2.61 -16.52
CA VAL A 122 -19.43 3.51 -17.53
C VAL A 122 -18.47 3.71 -18.69
N GLY A 123 -18.74 3.01 -19.79
CA GLY A 123 -18.06 3.12 -21.08
C GLY A 123 -18.68 2.18 -22.10
#